data_AF-A0A0L0VCI2-F1
#
_entry.id   AF-A0A0L0VCI2-F1
#
_cell.length_a   1.000
_cell.length_b   1.000
_cell.length_c   1.000
_cell.angle_alpha   90.00
_cell.angle_beta   90.00
_cell.angle_gamma   90.00
#
_symmetry.space_group_name_H-M   'P 1'
#
loop_
_entity.id
_entity.type
_entity.pdbx_description
1 polymer ?
#
loop_
_entity_poly.entity_id
_entity_poly.type
_entity_poly.pdbx_seq_one_letter_code
_entity_poly.pdbx_strand_id
1 'polypeptide(L)'
;MVDDVEGVYGSENSQRGLMQGRWKEMERDGNMRQVCHDTPVEVLHFILLGVIKYISNDFLTNTIKPKQVNDLPGAWQSFITDALDLPVLNAAYMYKHHKSMIGKDFKIILQCAPFVFYQFMNEPRRELWCALCQLAPYIFQTQISNMETYIKELEILVDQLLIQLMKSNA
;
A
#
# COMPACT_ATOMS: atom_id res chain seq x y z
N MET A 1 13.30 24.39 47.75
CA MET A 1 11.86 24.34 47.45
C MET A 1 11.75 23.80 46.04
N VAL A 2 11.77 22.47 45.96
CA VAL A 2 11.66 21.70 44.71
C VAL A 2 10.43 20.85 44.96
N ASP A 3 9.35 21.12 44.22
CA ASP A 3 8.13 20.30 44.24
C ASP A 3 8.07 19.50 42.95
N ASP A 4 7.91 18.19 43.14
CA ASP A 4 7.98 17.14 42.15
C ASP A 4 6.72 17.05 41.28
N VAL A 5 6.99 16.66 40.04
CA VAL A 5 6.05 16.29 38.97
C VAL A 5 5.66 14.82 39.19
N GLU A 6 4.38 14.50 39.37
CA GLU A 6 3.77 13.22 38.94
C GLU A 6 2.24 13.31 39.04
N GLY A 7 1.55 13.31 37.91
CA GLY A 7 0.09 13.43 37.93
C GLY A 7 -0.65 13.24 36.61
N VAL A 8 -0.14 12.51 35.61
CA VAL A 8 -0.93 12.16 34.41
C VAL A 8 -0.43 10.86 33.75
N TYR A 9 -0.49 9.71 34.45
CA TYR A 9 -0.16 8.39 33.83
C TYR A 9 -1.08 7.24 34.30
N GLY A 10 -2.25 7.54 34.88
CA GLY A 10 -3.11 6.53 35.52
C GLY A 10 -4.27 5.95 34.69
N SER A 11 -4.72 6.60 33.60
CA SER A 11 -5.97 6.23 32.91
C SER A 11 -5.80 5.40 31.63
N GLU A 12 -4.64 5.48 30.95
CA GLU A 12 -4.43 4.76 29.68
C GLU A 12 -4.18 3.25 29.85
N ASN A 13 -3.57 2.84 30.97
CA ASN A 13 -3.31 1.42 31.23
C ASN A 13 -4.58 0.63 31.57
N SER A 14 -5.59 1.27 32.17
CA SER A 14 -6.88 0.63 32.47
C SER A 14 -7.70 0.37 31.20
N GLN A 15 -7.67 1.31 30.24
CA GLN A 15 -8.32 1.13 28.94
C GLN A 15 -7.59 0.11 28.06
N ARG A 16 -6.25 0.05 28.11
CA ARG A 16 -5.47 -0.99 27.42
C ARG A 16 -5.78 -2.40 27.94
N GLY A 17 -5.96 -2.58 29.25
CA GLY A 17 -6.36 -3.86 29.84
C GLY A 17 -7.77 -4.28 29.43
N LEU A 18 -8.73 -3.35 29.40
CA LEU A 18 -10.12 -3.61 28.95
C LEU A 18 -10.23 -3.85 27.43
N MET A 19 -9.33 -3.26 26.64
CA MET A 19 -9.22 -3.59 25.23
C MET A 19 -8.63 -5.00 25.09
N GLN A 20 -7.51 -5.32 25.75
CA GLN A 20 -6.86 -6.65 25.70
C GLN A 20 -7.77 -7.80 26.17
N GLY A 21 -8.61 -7.58 27.17
CA GLY A 21 -9.63 -8.54 27.59
C GLY A 21 -10.68 -8.78 26.50
N ARG A 22 -11.16 -7.70 25.87
CA ARG A 22 -12.12 -7.78 24.74
C ARG A 22 -11.52 -8.48 23.53
N TRP A 23 -10.24 -8.26 23.21
CA TRP A 23 -9.56 -8.94 22.11
C TRP A 23 -9.53 -10.46 22.34
N LYS A 24 -9.26 -10.91 23.57
CA LYS A 24 -9.28 -12.34 23.93
C LYS A 24 -10.68 -12.96 23.97
N GLU A 25 -11.71 -12.17 24.22
CA GLU A 25 -13.10 -12.62 24.21
C GLU A 25 -13.65 -12.68 22.77
N MET A 26 -13.28 -11.71 21.92
CA MET A 26 -13.58 -11.70 20.49
C MET A 26 -12.87 -12.83 19.71
N GLU A 27 -11.67 -13.25 20.14
CA GLU A 27 -10.99 -14.45 19.63
C GLU A 27 -11.72 -15.75 20.00
N ARG A 28 -12.42 -15.78 21.14
CA ARG A 28 -13.13 -16.95 21.65
C ARG A 28 -14.51 -17.13 21.01
N ASP A 29 -15.15 -16.04 20.63
CA ASP A 29 -16.52 -16.03 20.09
C ASP A 29 -16.61 -16.27 18.57
N GLY A 30 -15.47 -16.49 17.88
CA GLY A 30 -15.45 -16.81 16.44
C GLY A 30 -16.08 -15.75 15.53
N ASN A 31 -16.38 -14.55 16.07
CA ASN A 31 -17.10 -13.48 15.37
C ASN A 31 -16.14 -12.39 14.84
N MET A 32 -14.84 -12.68 14.80
CA MET A 32 -13.93 -12.01 13.89
C MET A 32 -14.42 -12.42 12.49
N ARG A 33 -15.11 -11.51 11.78
CA ARG A 33 -15.51 -11.75 10.38
C ARG A 33 -14.26 -11.87 9.53
N GLN A 34 -13.66 -13.06 9.57
CA GLN A 34 -12.66 -13.53 8.64
C GLN A 34 -13.44 -13.85 7.36
N VAL A 35 -13.62 -12.81 6.56
CA VAL A 35 -14.14 -12.95 5.21
C VAL A 35 -13.06 -13.71 4.43
N CYS A 36 -13.32 -15.01 4.24
CA CYS A 36 -12.51 -16.01 3.54
C CYS A 36 -11.17 -16.42 4.16
N HIS A 37 -11.10 -17.69 4.57
CA HIS A 37 -9.88 -18.42 4.94
C HIS A 37 -8.89 -18.62 3.75
N ASP A 38 -9.36 -18.38 2.52
CA ASP A 38 -8.60 -18.55 1.26
C ASP A 38 -8.21 -17.22 0.59
N THR A 39 -8.43 -16.07 1.24
CA THR A 39 -7.91 -14.78 0.75
C THR A 39 -6.86 -14.27 1.71
N PRO A 40 -5.64 -13.96 1.24
CA PRO A 40 -4.58 -13.48 2.10
C PRO A 40 -4.79 -11.98 2.37
N VAL A 41 -5.86 -11.64 3.10
CA VAL A 41 -6.20 -10.27 3.49
C VAL A 41 -5.01 -9.61 4.19
N GLU A 42 -4.25 -10.38 4.96
CA GLU A 42 -3.03 -9.95 5.64
C GLU A 42 -1.89 -9.63 4.67
N VAL A 43 -1.61 -10.50 3.70
CA VAL A 43 -0.54 -10.26 2.69
C VAL A 43 -0.93 -9.10 1.79
N LEU A 44 -2.19 -9.04 1.38
CA LEU A 44 -2.69 -7.95 0.56
C LEU A 44 -2.57 -6.61 1.29
N HIS A 45 -2.97 -6.56 2.56
CA HIS A 45 -2.82 -5.38 3.39
C HIS A 45 -1.35 -5.02 3.61
N PHE A 46 -0.48 -6.00 3.83
CA PHE A 46 0.95 -5.81 4.00
C PHE A 46 1.61 -5.19 2.76
N ILE A 47 1.32 -5.72 1.56
CA ILE A 47 1.90 -5.17 0.33
C ILE A 47 1.35 -3.77 0.05
N LEU A 48 0.04 -3.55 0.21
CA LEU A 48 -0.58 -2.26 -0.06
C LEU A 48 -0.14 -1.16 0.94
N LEU A 49 -0.21 -1.44 2.25
CA LEU A 49 0.15 -0.46 3.29
C LEU A 49 1.63 -0.44 3.65
N GLY A 50 2.39 -1.45 3.27
CA GLY A 50 3.84 -1.49 3.38
C GLY A 50 4.47 -1.00 2.08
N VAL A 51 4.76 -1.93 1.19
CA VAL A 51 5.58 -1.71 -0.01
C VAL A 51 5.03 -0.57 -0.88
N ILE A 52 3.77 -0.66 -1.30
CA ILE A 52 3.17 0.33 -2.21
C ILE A 52 3.05 1.70 -1.55
N LYS A 53 2.66 1.75 -0.27
CA LYS A 53 2.61 3.00 0.49
C LYS A 53 3.94 3.73 0.51
N TYR A 54 5.02 3.05 0.85
CA TYR A 54 6.33 3.70 0.93
C TYR A 54 6.84 4.14 -0.44
N ILE A 55 6.73 3.30 -1.46
CA ILE A 55 7.17 3.64 -2.82
C ILE A 55 6.35 4.80 -3.39
N SER A 56 5.03 4.80 -3.18
CA SER A 56 4.16 5.89 -3.66
C SER A 56 4.43 7.20 -2.92
N ASN A 57 4.65 7.14 -1.60
CA ASN A 57 4.96 8.32 -0.81
C ASN A 57 6.34 8.90 -1.13
N ASP A 58 7.34 8.03 -1.32
CA ASP A 58 8.66 8.43 -1.80
C ASP A 58 8.55 9.08 -3.19
N PHE A 59 7.75 8.50 -4.08
CA PHE A 59 7.52 9.07 -5.40
C PHE A 59 6.92 10.48 -5.34
N LEU A 60 5.81 10.63 -4.63
CA LEU A 60 5.09 11.90 -4.52
C LEU A 60 5.90 12.99 -3.76
N THR A 61 6.78 12.59 -2.82
CA THR A 61 7.58 13.52 -2.00
C THR A 61 8.92 13.87 -2.64
N ASN A 62 9.66 12.86 -3.11
CA ASN A 62 11.06 13.00 -3.54
C ASN A 62 11.23 13.02 -5.06
N THR A 63 10.29 12.46 -5.83
CA THR A 63 10.41 12.39 -7.30
C THR A 63 9.75 13.59 -7.98
N ILE A 64 8.56 13.97 -7.54
CA ILE A 64 7.79 15.03 -8.18
C ILE A 64 8.34 16.38 -7.76
N LYS A 65 9.03 17.08 -8.68
CA LYS A 65 9.49 18.45 -8.45
C LYS A 65 8.29 19.39 -8.28
N PRO A 66 8.39 20.46 -7.47
CA PRO A 66 7.29 21.41 -7.25
C PRO A 66 6.68 21.99 -8.53
N LYS A 67 7.49 22.11 -9.60
CA LYS A 67 7.05 22.58 -10.93
C LYS A 67 6.18 21.56 -11.68
N GLN A 68 6.44 20.26 -11.47
CA GLN A 68 5.74 19.14 -12.13
C GLN A 68 4.49 18.70 -11.37
N VAL A 69 4.31 19.16 -10.12
CA VAL A 69 3.09 18.91 -9.33
C VAL A 69 1.86 19.45 -10.06
N ASN A 70 1.99 20.55 -10.80
CA ASN A 70 0.88 21.13 -11.57
C ASN A 70 0.48 20.30 -12.79
N ASP A 71 1.40 19.46 -13.30
CA ASP A 71 1.14 18.58 -14.45
C ASP A 71 0.52 17.25 -14.01
N LEU A 72 0.64 16.90 -12.72
CA LEU A 72 0.11 15.66 -12.15
C LEU A 72 -1.43 15.57 -12.25
N PRO A 73 -2.23 16.63 -11.95
CA PRO A 73 -3.66 16.63 -12.22
C PRO A 73 -4.02 16.42 -13.69
N GLY A 74 -3.27 17.03 -14.61
CA GLY A 74 -3.50 16.90 -16.06
C GLY A 74 -3.21 15.48 -16.55
N ALA A 75 -2.12 14.89 -16.08
CA ALA A 75 -1.78 13.49 -16.34
C ALA A 75 -2.87 12.52 -15.87
N TRP A 76 -3.44 12.79 -14.70
CA TRP A 76 -4.48 11.97 -14.11
C TRP A 76 -5.84 12.15 -14.79
N GLN A 77 -6.21 13.37 -15.16
CA GLN A 77 -7.45 13.64 -15.92
C GLN A 77 -7.40 13.07 -17.34
N SER A 78 -6.20 12.95 -17.91
CA SER A 78 -5.99 12.34 -19.23
C SER A 78 -6.04 10.81 -19.19
N PHE A 79 -6.01 10.21 -18.00
CA PHE A 79 -6.06 8.77 -17.84
C PHE A 79 -7.50 8.27 -18.01
N ILE A 80 -7.72 7.42 -19.03
CA ILE A 80 -9.02 6.81 -19.30
C ILE A 80 -9.26 5.73 -18.25
N THR A 81 -10.16 6.01 -17.31
CA THR A 81 -10.57 5.04 -16.30
C THR A 81 -11.59 4.04 -16.82
N ASP A 82 -12.20 4.23 -17.99
CA ASP A 82 -13.32 3.38 -18.46
C ASP A 82 -13.00 1.88 -18.55
N ALA A 83 -11.74 1.52 -18.74
CA ALA A 83 -11.28 0.13 -18.79
C ALA A 83 -11.01 -0.50 -17.41
N LEU A 84 -10.91 0.33 -16.35
CA LEU A 84 -10.74 -0.12 -14.98
C LEU A 84 -11.96 0.32 -14.18
N ASP A 85 -12.74 -0.61 -13.63
CA ASP A 85 -13.90 -0.32 -12.76
C ASP A 85 -13.47 0.35 -11.43
N LEU A 86 -12.95 1.57 -11.52
CA LEU A 86 -12.32 2.31 -10.44
C LEU A 86 -13.12 3.59 -10.17
N PRO A 87 -13.29 3.95 -8.89
CA PRO A 87 -13.89 5.23 -8.55
C PRO A 87 -12.98 6.37 -9.04
N VAL A 88 -13.58 7.45 -9.51
CA VAL A 88 -12.86 8.65 -9.96
C VAL A 88 -11.99 9.18 -8.80
N LEU A 89 -10.70 8.92 -8.87
CA LEU A 89 -9.75 9.38 -7.86
C LEU A 89 -9.32 10.81 -8.20
N ASN A 90 -9.36 11.71 -7.23
CA ASN A 90 -8.95 13.11 -7.44
C ASN A 90 -7.43 13.24 -7.22
N ALA A 91 -6.69 13.59 -8.27
CA ALA A 91 -5.23 13.77 -8.22
C ALA A 91 -4.78 14.80 -7.17
N ALA A 92 -5.53 15.90 -7.00
CA ALA A 92 -5.23 16.89 -5.98
C ALA A 92 -5.45 16.34 -4.57
N TYR A 93 -6.46 15.48 -4.39
CA TYR A 93 -6.66 14.75 -3.13
C TYR A 93 -5.52 13.78 -2.86
N MET A 94 -5.10 12.98 -3.87
CA MET A 94 -3.97 12.05 -3.73
C MET A 94 -2.69 12.77 -3.33
N TYR A 95 -2.33 13.85 -4.03
CA TYR A 95 -1.12 14.60 -3.74
C TYR A 95 -1.16 15.22 -2.35
N LYS A 96 -2.29 15.81 -1.95
CA LYS A 96 -2.46 16.45 -0.65
C LYS A 96 -2.49 15.45 0.52
N HIS A 97 -3.11 14.30 0.32
CA HIS A 97 -3.41 13.33 1.38
C HIS A 97 -2.62 12.01 1.25
N HIS A 98 -1.54 11.99 0.46
CA HIS A 98 -0.76 10.76 0.19
C HIS A 98 -0.35 9.98 1.45
N LYS A 99 -0.02 10.69 2.54
CA LYS A 99 0.39 10.06 3.81
C LYS A 99 -0.76 9.36 4.58
N SER A 100 -2.01 9.73 4.30
CA SER A 100 -3.20 9.26 5.00
C SER A 100 -4.12 8.38 4.15
N MET A 101 -3.64 7.93 2.99
CA MET A 101 -4.37 7.02 2.11
C MET A 101 -4.53 5.62 2.74
N ILE A 102 -5.60 4.93 2.35
CA ILE A 102 -5.90 3.57 2.82
C ILE A 102 -5.65 2.54 1.70
N GLY A 103 -5.72 1.25 2.03
CA GLY A 103 -5.38 0.17 1.08
C GLY A 103 -6.10 0.24 -0.26
N LYS A 104 -7.37 0.68 -0.28
CA LYS A 104 -8.13 0.85 -1.54
C LYS A 104 -7.51 1.90 -2.47
N ASP A 105 -6.98 2.98 -1.91
CA ASP A 105 -6.39 4.08 -2.68
C ASP A 105 -5.04 3.62 -3.24
N PHE A 106 -4.26 2.86 -2.46
CA PHE A 106 -3.02 2.24 -2.93
C PHE A 106 -3.24 1.18 -4.00
N LYS A 107 -4.37 0.45 -3.96
CA LYS A 107 -4.75 -0.47 -5.04
C LYS A 107 -5.00 0.29 -6.35
N ILE A 108 -5.70 1.43 -6.29
CA ILE A 108 -5.91 2.31 -7.45
C ILE A 108 -4.55 2.84 -7.95
N ILE A 109 -3.68 3.29 -7.04
CA ILE A 109 -2.33 3.75 -7.41
C ILE A 109 -1.54 2.65 -8.10
N LEU A 110 -1.53 1.44 -7.56
CA LEU A 110 -0.81 0.31 -8.14
C LEU A 110 -1.26 0.03 -9.59
N GLN A 111 -2.54 0.18 -9.88
CA GLN A 111 -3.09 -0.04 -11.22
C GLN A 111 -2.83 1.14 -12.17
N CYS A 112 -2.87 2.38 -11.68
CA CYS A 112 -2.78 3.58 -12.51
C CYS A 112 -1.35 4.15 -12.63
N ALA A 113 -0.48 3.88 -11.66
CA ALA A 113 0.87 4.47 -11.57
C ALA A 113 1.71 4.26 -12.83
N PRO A 114 1.75 3.07 -13.48
CA PRO A 114 2.53 2.89 -14.69
C PRO A 114 2.11 3.78 -15.86
N PHE A 115 0.89 4.30 -15.85
CA PHE A 115 0.37 5.17 -16.91
C PHE A 115 0.48 6.65 -16.53
N VAL A 116 0.08 6.99 -15.30
CA VAL A 116 0.04 8.39 -14.86
C VAL A 116 1.42 8.88 -14.46
N PHE A 117 2.22 8.04 -13.79
CA PHE A 117 3.50 8.44 -13.22
C PHE A 117 4.69 8.22 -14.16
N TYR A 118 4.50 7.49 -15.28
CA TYR A 118 5.57 7.12 -16.23
C TYR A 118 6.44 8.30 -16.67
N GLN A 119 5.80 9.43 -16.99
CA GLN A 119 6.47 10.66 -17.45
C GLN A 119 7.31 11.35 -16.38
N PHE A 120 7.09 11.03 -15.10
CA PHE A 120 7.84 11.59 -13.98
C PHE A 120 8.87 10.60 -13.40
N MET A 121 8.87 9.34 -13.84
CA MET A 121 9.83 8.31 -13.39
C MET A 121 11.14 8.33 -14.21
N ASN A 122 12.26 8.11 -13.52
CA ASN A 122 13.52 7.69 -14.14
C ASN A 122 13.51 6.17 -14.44
N GLU A 123 14.45 5.70 -15.23
CA GLU A 123 14.52 4.30 -15.69
C GLU A 123 14.53 3.27 -14.54
N PRO A 124 15.31 3.42 -13.45
CA PRO A 124 15.27 2.47 -12.33
C PRO A 124 13.91 2.42 -11.63
N ARG A 125 13.21 3.55 -11.50
CA ARG A 125 11.86 3.57 -10.90
C ARG A 125 10.84 2.92 -11.82
N ARG A 126 10.98 3.08 -13.14
CA ARG A 126 10.11 2.39 -14.11
C ARG A 126 10.27 0.88 -13.99
N GLU A 127 11.49 0.38 -13.91
CA GLU A 127 11.75 -1.05 -13.70
C GLU A 127 11.16 -1.55 -12.37
N LEU A 128 11.32 -0.78 -11.29
CA LEU A 128 10.71 -1.10 -10.00
C LEU A 128 9.17 -1.19 -10.08
N TRP A 129 8.53 -0.20 -10.69
CA TRP A 129 7.08 -0.20 -10.88
C TRP A 129 6.60 -1.32 -11.81
N CYS A 130 7.35 -1.66 -12.85
CA CYS A 130 7.08 -2.81 -13.70
C CYS A 130 7.12 -4.13 -12.91
N ALA A 131 8.15 -4.34 -12.08
CA ALA A 131 8.26 -5.53 -11.23
C ALA A 131 7.08 -5.63 -10.24
N LEU A 132 6.67 -4.51 -9.64
CA LEU A 132 5.48 -4.46 -8.78
C LEU A 132 4.20 -4.82 -9.53
N CYS A 133 4.03 -4.33 -10.76
CA CYS A 133 2.85 -4.61 -11.57
C CYS A 133 2.80 -6.05 -12.07
N GLN A 134 3.95 -6.71 -12.23
CA GLN A 134 4.01 -8.14 -12.53
C GLN A 134 3.69 -9.02 -11.31
N LEU A 135 4.09 -8.58 -10.11
CA LEU A 135 3.77 -9.24 -8.85
C LEU A 135 2.28 -9.07 -8.47
N ALA A 136 1.68 -7.92 -8.79
CA ALA A 136 0.33 -7.57 -8.39
C ALA A 136 -0.73 -8.64 -8.76
N PRO A 137 -0.83 -9.14 -10.00
CA PRO A 137 -1.78 -10.19 -10.37
C PRO A 137 -1.72 -11.41 -9.44
N TYR A 138 -0.53 -11.87 -9.07
CA TYR A 138 -0.34 -13.01 -8.18
C TYR A 138 -0.88 -12.73 -6.76
N ILE A 139 -0.68 -11.51 -6.26
CA ILE A 139 -1.21 -11.09 -4.95
C ILE A 139 -2.74 -10.98 -4.95
N PHE A 140 -3.33 -10.52 -6.05
CA PHE A 140 -4.78 -10.29 -6.17
C PHE A 140 -5.54 -11.49 -6.72
N GLN A 141 -4.86 -12.57 -7.09
CA GLN A 141 -5.48 -13.75 -7.67
C GLN A 141 -6.30 -14.49 -6.62
N THR A 142 -7.58 -14.74 -6.94
CA THR A 142 -8.53 -15.42 -6.04
C THR A 142 -8.65 -16.92 -6.31
N GLN A 143 -8.01 -17.42 -7.37
CA GLN A 143 -8.11 -18.82 -7.79
C GLN A 143 -6.74 -19.32 -8.25
N ILE A 144 -6.16 -20.29 -7.55
CA ILE A 144 -4.84 -20.83 -7.87
C ILE A 144 -5.01 -22.24 -8.42
N SER A 145 -4.74 -22.42 -9.72
CA SER A 145 -4.93 -23.70 -10.41
C SER A 145 -3.83 -24.72 -10.06
N ASN A 146 -2.59 -24.26 -9.90
CA ASN A 146 -1.44 -25.09 -9.54
C ASN A 146 -0.59 -24.38 -8.48
N MET A 147 -0.54 -24.96 -7.28
CA MET A 147 0.15 -24.36 -6.14
C MET A 147 1.67 -24.36 -6.30
N GLU A 148 2.25 -25.42 -6.87
CA GLU A 148 3.70 -25.56 -7.02
C GLU A 148 4.25 -24.56 -8.05
N THR A 149 3.55 -24.40 -9.18
CA THR A 149 3.89 -23.39 -10.19
C THR A 149 3.72 -21.98 -9.63
N TYR A 150 2.61 -21.72 -8.93
CA TYR A 150 2.35 -20.42 -8.33
C TYR A 150 3.45 -20.01 -7.34
N ILE A 151 3.89 -20.92 -6.46
CA ILE A 151 4.95 -20.60 -5.48
C ILE A 151 6.27 -20.30 -6.21
N LYS A 152 6.66 -21.12 -7.20
CA LYS A 152 7.89 -20.90 -7.97
C LYS A 152 7.88 -19.56 -8.71
N GLU A 153 6.77 -19.23 -9.37
CA GLU A 153 6.62 -17.97 -10.09
C GLU A 153 6.60 -16.77 -9.13
N LEU A 154 5.92 -16.92 -7.99
CA LEU A 154 5.89 -15.89 -6.95
C LEU A 154 7.28 -15.61 -6.37
N GLU A 155 8.07 -16.65 -6.07
CA GLU A 155 9.45 -16.52 -5.59
C GLU A 155 10.32 -15.74 -6.59
N ILE A 156 10.23 -16.07 -7.88
CA ILE A 156 10.96 -15.37 -8.95
C ILE A 156 10.57 -13.87 -8.99
N LEU A 157 9.27 -13.57 -8.92
CA LEU A 157 8.78 -12.20 -8.97
C LEU A 157 9.18 -11.39 -7.73
N VAL A 158 9.21 -12.02 -6.56
CA VAL A 158 9.70 -11.40 -5.31
C VAL A 158 11.20 -11.12 -5.42
N ASP A 159 12.00 -12.07 -5.90
CA ASP A 159 13.45 -11.86 -6.09
C ASP A 159 13.73 -10.72 -7.08
N GLN A 160 12.99 -10.67 -8.18
CA GLN A 160 13.07 -9.57 -9.14
C GLN A 160 12.72 -8.22 -8.50
N LEU A 161 11.66 -8.16 -7.70
CA LEU A 161 11.29 -6.95 -6.97
C LEU A 161 12.39 -6.51 -5.99
N LEU A 162 12.98 -7.44 -5.24
CA LEU A 162 14.07 -7.14 -4.30
C LEU A 162 15.31 -6.62 -5.02
N ILE A 163 15.68 -7.21 -6.16
CA ILE A 163 16.79 -6.73 -7.00
C ILE A 163 16.53 -5.30 -7.47
N GLN A 164 15.31 -5.00 -7.92
CA GLN A 164 14.96 -3.66 -8.38
C GLN A 164 14.93 -2.63 -7.26
N LEU A 165 14.46 -3.01 -6.06
CA LEU A 165 14.52 -2.16 -4.87
C LEU A 165 15.95 -1.82 -4.46
N MET A 166 16.86 -2.79 -4.51
CA MET A 166 18.27 -2.54 -4.21
C MET A 166 18.88 -1.57 -5.23
N LYS A 167 18.56 -1.71 -6.51
CA LYS A 167 19.04 -0.82 -7.58
C LYS A 167 18.44 0.58 -7.50
N SER A 168 17.17 0.72 -7.09
CA SER A 168 16.50 2.02 -7.02
C SER A 168 16.92 2.86 -5.82
N ASN A 169 17.44 2.22 -4.77
CA ASN A 169 17.85 2.85 -3.52
C ASN A 169 19.38 3.04 -3.40
N ALA A 170 20.15 2.52 -4.35
CA ALA A 170 21.60 2.72 -4.48
C ALA A 170 21.90 4.03 -5.23
#